data_AF-A0AAE0Z074-F1
#
_entry.id   AF-A0AAE0Z074-F1
#
_cell.length_a   1.000
_cell.length_b   1.000
_cell.length_c   1.000
_cell.angle_alpha   90.00
_cell.angle_beta   90.00
_cell.angle_gamma   90.00
#
_symmetry.space_group_name_H-M   'P 1'
#
loop_
_entity.id
_entity.type
_entity.pdbx_description
1 polymer ?
#
loop_
_entity_poly.entity_id
_entity_poly.type
_entity_poly.pdbx_seq_one_letter_code
_entity_poly.pdbx_strand_id
1 'polypeptide(L)'
;MFEITQTNAHILYTLSHPNQNRLSLLQFKQTLVDKLTRLSILTKTEARQPGRPATSLIERFTGNKHLIRHSPNHTNCEYCGKGSGSRKRTNFFCIRCSSHPHLHPKNCFEQFHLEANIEL
;
A
#
# COMPACT_ATOMS: atom_id res chain seq x y z
N MET A 1 -18.39 27.02 22.51
CA MET A 1 -19.17 26.94 21.25
C MET A 1 -19.02 25.58 20.56
N PHE A 2 -17.80 25.05 20.41
CA PHE A 2 -17.52 23.80 19.67
C PHE A 2 -18.09 22.51 20.33
N GLU A 3 -18.15 22.44 21.65
CA GLU A 3 -18.70 21.25 22.35
C GLU A 3 -20.21 21.14 22.17
N ILE A 4 -20.92 22.28 22.22
CA ILE A 4 -22.37 22.34 22.02
C ILE A 4 -22.72 21.92 20.59
N THR A 5 -21.97 22.40 19.59
CA THR A 5 -22.20 22.02 18.19
C THR A 5 -21.93 20.54 17.95
N GLN A 6 -20.91 19.95 18.58
CA GLN A 6 -20.63 18.52 18.50
C GLN A 6 -21.77 17.67 19.09
N THR A 7 -22.29 18.07 20.25
CA THR A 7 -23.40 17.36 20.90
C THR A 7 -24.68 17.47 20.07
N ASN A 8 -25.01 18.66 19.58
CA ASN A 8 -26.18 18.87 18.71
C ASN A 8 -26.07 18.08 17.40
N ALA A 9 -24.88 18.06 16.78
CA ALA A 9 -24.64 17.27 15.57
C ALA A 9 -24.79 15.77 15.82
N HIS A 10 -24.37 15.26 16.98
CA HIS A 10 -24.53 13.84 17.35
C HIS A 10 -26.00 13.47 17.57
N ILE A 11 -26.79 14.36 18.20
CA ILE A 11 -28.23 14.18 18.36
C ILE A 11 -28.90 14.11 16.97
N LEU A 12 -28.62 15.07 16.09
CA LEU A 12 -29.15 15.09 14.73
C LEU A 12 -28.74 13.86 13.92
N TYR A 13 -27.50 13.40 14.06
CA TYR A 13 -27.01 12.19 13.42
C TYR A 13 -27.78 10.95 13.88
N THR A 14 -28.06 10.84 15.17
CA THR A 14 -28.82 9.73 15.75
C THR A 14 -30.28 9.73 15.30
N LEU A 15 -30.90 10.91 15.22
CA LEU A 15 -32.29 11.06 14.77
C LEU A 15 -32.45 10.77 13.27
N SER A 16 -31.45 11.09 12.44
CA SER A 16 -31.48 10.83 11.00
C SER A 16 -31.21 9.38 10.61
N HIS A 17 -30.71 8.55 11.54
CA HIS A 17 -30.38 7.14 11.28
C HIS A 17 -31.03 6.19 12.32
N PRO A 18 -32.38 6.13 12.36
CA PRO A 18 -33.10 5.41 13.42
C PRO A 18 -32.88 3.89 13.43
N ASN A 19 -32.53 3.32 12.27
CA ASN A 19 -32.33 1.87 12.09
C ASN A 19 -30.86 1.42 12.15
N GLN A 20 -29.92 2.34 12.44
CA GLN A 20 -28.51 2.02 12.57
C GLN A 20 -28.10 1.91 14.04
N ASN A 21 -27.07 1.11 14.30
CA ASN A 21 -26.46 1.05 15.63
C ASN A 21 -26.00 2.46 16.03
N ARG A 22 -26.52 2.94 17.18
CA ARG A 22 -26.22 4.27 17.67
C ARG A 22 -24.74 4.36 18.05
N LEU A 23 -24.00 5.23 17.37
CA LEU A 23 -22.62 5.54 17.74
C LEU A 23 -22.60 6.24 19.09
N SER A 24 -21.64 5.87 19.95
CA SER A 24 -21.34 6.69 21.13
C SER A 24 -20.83 8.06 20.70
N LEU A 25 -20.95 9.07 21.57
CA LEU A 25 -20.47 10.42 21.26
C LEU A 25 -18.96 10.42 20.92
N LEU A 26 -18.17 9.57 21.57
CA LEU A 26 -16.75 9.41 21.26
C LEU A 26 -16.52 8.86 19.85
N GLN A 27 -17.23 7.79 19.48
CA GLN A 27 -17.14 7.17 18.15
C GLN A 27 -17.59 8.15 17.05
N PHE A 28 -18.63 8.93 17.32
CA PHE A 28 -19.10 9.97 16.42
C PHE A 28 -18.00 11.03 16.19
N LYS A 29 -17.38 11.54 17.25
CA LYS A 29 -16.28 12.52 17.15
C LYS A 29 -15.07 11.97 16.40
N GLN A 30 -14.67 10.72 16.69
CA GLN A 30 -13.58 10.06 15.96
C GLN A 30 -13.88 9.93 14.47
N THR A 31 -15.10 9.50 14.12
CA THR A 31 -15.54 9.39 12.73
C THR A 31 -15.60 10.74 12.02
N LEU A 32 -16.06 11.78 12.72
CA LEU A 32 -16.10 13.14 12.21
C LEU A 32 -14.70 13.66 11.90
N VAL A 33 -13.75 13.48 12.80
CA VAL A 33 -12.34 13.88 12.61
C VAL A 33 -11.70 13.09 11.46
N ASP A 34 -11.90 11.78 11.38
CA ASP A 34 -11.38 10.95 10.28
C ASP A 34 -11.93 11.42 8.92
N LYS A 35 -13.24 11.66 8.81
CA LYS A 35 -13.85 12.14 7.56
C LYS A 35 -13.35 13.54 7.15
N LEU A 36 -13.23 14.46 8.11
CA LEU A 36 -12.72 15.81 7.84
C LEU A 36 -11.24 15.81 7.46
N THR A 37 -10.43 14.97 8.09
CA THR A 37 -8.99 14.88 7.81
C THR A 37 -8.69 14.12 6.53
N ARG A 38 -9.49 13.12 6.15
CA ARG A 38 -9.38 12.48 4.81
C ARG A 38 -9.56 13.49 3.68
N LEU A 39 -10.54 14.40 3.81
CA LEU A 39 -10.73 15.45 2.83
C LEU A 39 -9.56 16.44 2.78
N SER A 40 -8.92 16.74 3.92
CA SER A 40 -7.77 17.64 3.96
C SER A 40 -6.46 17.02 3.44
N ILE A 41 -6.33 15.70 3.50
CA ILE A 41 -5.23 14.96 2.85
C ILE A 41 -5.37 15.03 1.32
N LEU A 42 -6.61 14.97 0.80
CA LEU A 42 -6.86 15.07 -0.64
C LEU A 42 -6.62 16.47 -1.21
N THR A 43 -6.74 17.52 -0.38
CA THR A 43 -6.55 18.92 -0.81
C THR A 43 -5.15 19.48 -0.53
N LYS A 44 -4.32 18.80 0.25
CA LYS A 44 -2.90 19.16 0.45
C LYS A 44 -2.02 18.52 -0.61
N THR A 45 -2.08 19.04 -1.83
CA THR A 45 -1.08 18.76 -2.87
C THR A 45 0.20 19.59 -2.72
N GLU A 46 0.30 20.51 -1.76
CA GLU A 46 1.48 21.39 -1.66
C GLU A 46 2.03 21.55 -0.24
N ALA A 47 3.37 21.65 -0.18
CA ALA A 47 4.28 21.72 0.97
C ALA A 47 4.64 20.38 1.66
N ARG A 48 5.57 19.63 1.05
CA ARG A 48 6.38 18.60 1.71
C ARG A 48 7.32 19.24 2.74
N GLN A 49 7.14 18.92 4.02
CA GLN A 49 8.18 19.13 5.04
C GLN A 49 9.12 17.90 5.03
N PRO A 50 10.45 18.06 4.92
CA PRO A 50 11.39 16.95 4.98
C PRO A 50 11.40 16.33 6.40
N GLY A 51 11.31 15.00 6.49
CA GLY A 51 11.57 14.26 7.73
C GLY A 51 10.36 13.63 8.44
N ARG A 52 9.12 13.89 8.01
CA ARG A 52 7.97 13.09 8.50
C ARG A 52 7.85 11.82 7.67
N PRO A 53 7.89 10.61 8.25
CA PRO A 53 7.51 9.40 7.51
C PRO A 53 6.08 9.61 7.04
N ALA A 54 5.86 9.61 5.72
CA ALA A 54 4.51 9.57 5.20
C ALA A 54 3.83 8.36 5.83
N THR A 55 2.74 8.56 6.58
CA THR A 55 1.80 7.50 6.94
C THR A 55 1.35 6.90 5.62
N SER A 56 2.04 5.81 5.25
CA SER A 56 2.03 5.10 3.98
C SER A 56 1.10 5.71 2.94
N LEU A 57 1.67 6.52 2.03
CA LEU A 57 1.00 6.83 0.77
C LEU A 57 0.47 5.50 0.22
N ILE A 58 -0.83 5.48 -0.11
CA ILE A 58 -1.48 4.37 -0.81
C ILE A 58 -0.69 4.04 -2.09
N GLU A 59 0.05 5.01 -2.64
CA GLU A 59 1.06 4.85 -3.69
C GLU A 59 2.09 3.75 -3.40
N ARG A 60 2.44 3.45 -2.13
CA ARG A 60 3.32 2.31 -1.79
C ARG A 60 2.62 0.96 -2.04
N PHE A 61 1.29 0.92 -2.12
CA PHE A 61 0.47 -0.28 -2.34
C PHE A 61 -0.25 -0.32 -3.69
N THR A 62 -0.38 0.80 -4.41
CA THR A 62 -0.99 0.84 -5.74
C THR A 62 0.09 0.61 -6.82
N GLY A 63 0.12 -0.61 -7.35
CA GLY A 63 0.98 -1.06 -8.44
C GLY A 63 1.38 -2.52 -8.30
N ASN A 64 1.73 -3.19 -9.40
CA ASN A 64 2.32 -4.54 -9.45
C ASN A 64 3.72 -4.53 -8.80
N LYS A 65 3.76 -4.36 -7.48
CA LYS A 65 5.01 -4.23 -6.73
C LYS A 65 5.57 -5.59 -6.44
N HIS A 66 6.44 -6.06 -7.33
CA HIS A 66 7.23 -7.25 -7.14
C HIS A 66 8.02 -7.16 -5.82
N LEU A 67 7.83 -8.14 -4.94
CA LEU A 67 8.51 -8.21 -3.64
C LEU A 67 9.47 -9.40 -3.63
N ILE A 68 10.71 -9.15 -3.21
CA ILE A 68 11.75 -10.17 -3.09
C ILE A 68 11.59 -10.88 -1.75
N ARG A 69 11.62 -12.22 -1.78
CA ARG A 69 11.67 -13.08 -0.60
C ARG A 69 12.85 -14.04 -0.70
N HIS A 70 13.37 -14.43 0.47
CA HIS A 70 14.43 -15.44 0.58
C HIS A 70 13.83 -16.83 0.80
N SER A 71 14.35 -17.82 0.09
CA SER A 71 14.09 -19.25 0.25
C SER A 71 15.35 -19.93 0.84
N PRO A 72 15.21 -20.88 1.77
CA PRO A 72 16.35 -21.68 2.24
C PRO A 72 16.96 -22.55 1.12
N ASN A 73 16.15 -22.89 0.11
CA ASN A 73 16.59 -23.70 -1.02
C ASN A 73 17.04 -22.79 -2.16
N HIS A 74 18.28 -23.00 -2.61
CA HIS A 74 18.82 -22.33 -3.78
C HIS A 74 18.28 -22.98 -5.05
N THR A 75 17.90 -22.15 -6.02
CA THR A 75 17.53 -22.61 -7.36
C THR A 75 18.23 -21.75 -8.42
N ASN A 76 18.07 -22.09 -9.69
CA ASN A 76 18.70 -21.32 -10.76
C ASN A 76 17.95 -20.01 -10.99
N CYS A 77 18.69 -18.91 -11.17
CA CYS A 77 18.12 -17.65 -11.58
C CYS A 77 17.55 -17.77 -13.00
N GLU A 78 16.26 -17.51 -13.16
CA GLU A 78 15.56 -17.65 -14.45
C GLU A 78 16.11 -16.70 -15.51
N TYR A 79 16.41 -15.46 -15.13
CA TYR A 79 16.97 -14.46 -16.03
C TYR A 79 18.37 -14.86 -16.52
N CYS A 80 19.26 -15.28 -15.60
CA CYS A 80 20.60 -15.75 -16.00
C CYS A 80 20.55 -17.02 -16.86
N GLY A 81 19.57 -17.90 -16.62
CA GLY A 81 19.36 -19.11 -17.39
C GLY A 81 18.91 -18.86 -18.83
N LYS A 82 18.22 -17.75 -19.10
CA LYS A 82 17.76 -17.36 -20.44
C LYS A 82 18.81 -16.62 -21.27
N GLY A 83 19.56 -15.69 -20.68
CA GLY A 83 20.38 -14.74 -21.45
C GLY A 83 21.90 -14.90 -21.38
N SER A 84 22.47 -15.50 -20.33
CA SER A 84 23.92 -15.35 -20.05
C SER A 84 24.77 -16.62 -20.24
N GLY A 85 24.18 -17.74 -20.67
CA GLY A 85 24.89 -19.03 -20.83
C GLY A 85 25.42 -19.67 -19.53
N SER A 86 25.49 -18.91 -18.42
CA SER A 86 25.90 -19.36 -17.11
C SER A 86 24.70 -19.45 -16.16
N ARG A 87 24.33 -20.67 -15.78
CA ARG A 87 23.29 -20.93 -14.78
C ARG A 87 23.82 -20.57 -13.40
N LYS A 88 23.45 -19.39 -12.89
CA LYS A 88 23.82 -18.92 -11.55
C LYS A 88 22.70 -19.21 -10.57
N ARG A 89 23.04 -19.73 -9.39
CA ARG A 89 22.10 -20.03 -8.31
C ARG A 89 21.70 -18.76 -7.55
N THR A 90 20.47 -18.73 -7.03
CA THR A 90 19.93 -17.66 -6.18
C THR A 90 18.99 -18.26 -5.13
N ASN A 91 18.96 -17.63 -3.96
CA ASN A 91 17.99 -17.95 -2.89
C ASN A 91 16.80 -16.99 -2.91
N PHE A 92 16.79 -16.04 -3.84
CA PHE A 92 15.80 -14.97 -3.86
C PHE A 92 14.78 -15.23 -4.96
N PHE A 93 13.51 -14.96 -4.65
CA PHE A 93 12.41 -15.11 -5.58
C PHE A 93 11.38 -13.98 -5.43
N CYS A 94 10.59 -13.74 -6.48
CA CYS A 94 9.50 -12.78 -6.44
C CYS A 94 8.22 -13.42 -5.92
N ILE A 95 7.66 -12.93 -4.82
CA ILE A 95 6.40 -13.47 -4.25
C ILE A 95 5.15 -13.03 -5.00
N ARG A 96 5.22 -11.98 -5.83
CA ARG A 96 4.03 -11.40 -6.48
C ARG A 96 3.79 -11.93 -7.88
N CYS A 97 4.80 -12.50 -8.53
CA CYS A 97 4.60 -13.18 -9.82
C CYS A 97 3.97 -14.55 -9.61
N SER A 98 3.04 -14.94 -10.48
CA SER A 98 2.37 -16.24 -10.43
C SER A 98 3.34 -17.43 -10.53
N SER A 99 4.45 -17.27 -11.26
CA SER A 99 5.49 -18.30 -11.41
C SER A 99 6.51 -18.34 -10.27
N HIS A 100 6.46 -17.39 -9.34
CA HIS A 100 7.47 -17.22 -8.28
C HIS A 100 8.92 -17.34 -8.78
N PRO A 101 9.32 -16.52 -9.76
CA PRO A 101 10.58 -16.67 -10.44
C PRO A 101 11.73 -16.39 -9.48
N HIS A 102 12.72 -17.27 -9.51
CA HIS A 102 13.95 -17.10 -8.75
C HIS A 102 14.89 -16.17 -9.51
N LEU A 103 15.24 -15.05 -8.90
CA LEU A 103 15.95 -13.95 -9.53
C LEU A 103 16.98 -13.36 -8.56
N HIS A 104 18.12 -12.89 -9.06
CA HIS A 104 19.05 -12.14 -8.22
C HIS A 104 18.46 -10.75 -7.86
N PRO A 105 18.57 -10.27 -6.60
CA PRO A 105 17.92 -9.04 -6.11
C PRO A 105 18.26 -7.71 -6.80
N LYS A 106 19.15 -7.72 -7.80
CA LYS A 106 19.64 -6.54 -8.51
C LYS A 106 19.14 -6.57 -9.95
N ASN A 107 20.07 -6.53 -10.91
CA ASN A 107 19.81 -6.42 -12.34
C ASN A 107 18.83 -7.48 -12.86
N CYS A 108 18.95 -8.73 -12.40
CA CYS A 108 18.07 -9.81 -12.85
C CYS A 108 16.61 -9.59 -12.44
N PHE A 109 16.37 -9.01 -11.26
CA PHE A 109 15.04 -8.71 -10.79
C PHE A 109 14.45 -7.52 -11.57
N GLU A 110 15.23 -6.47 -11.78
CA GLU A 110 14.80 -5.29 -12.53
C GLU A 110 14.46 -5.63 -13.99
N GLN A 111 15.40 -6.26 -14.71
CA GLN A 111 15.24 -6.58 -16.13
C GLN A 111 14.09 -7.55 -16.38
N PHE A 112 13.97 -8.62 -15.58
CA PHE A 112 12.89 -9.59 -15.73
C PHE A 112 11.49 -8.94 -15.59
N HIS A 113 11.32 -8.01 -14.65
CA HIS A 113 10.02 -7.34 -14.46
C HIS A 113 9.82 -6.15 -15.39
N LEU A 114 10.88 -5.56 -15.96
CA LEU A 114 10.74 -4.57 -17.03
C LEU A 114 10.34 -5.23 -18.34
N GLU A 115 10.99 -6.34 -18.73
CA GLU A 115 10.67 -7.11 -19.94
C GLU A 115 9.23 -7.66 -19.88
N ALA A 116 8.82 -8.24 -18.74
CA ALA A 116 7.48 -8.79 -18.58
C ALA A 116 6.35 -7.74 -18.61
N ASN A 117 6.65 -6.46 -18.35
CA ASN A 117 5.64 -5.38 -18.37
C ASN A 117 5.47 -4.75 -19.78
N ILE A 118 6.32 -5.09 -20.76
CA ILE A 118 6.25 -4.56 -22.13
C ILE A 118 5.40 -5.47 -23.04
N GLU A 119 5.13 -6.71 -22.65
CA GLU A 119 4.39 -7.70 -23.46
C GLU A 119 2.85 -7.66 -23.27
N LEU A 120 2.27 -6.53 -22.85
CA LEU A 120 0.81 -6.33 -22.73
C LEU A 120 0.30 -5.25 -23.67
#